data_AF-A0A5K1GHK7-F1
#
_entry.id   AF-A0A5K1GHK7-F1
#
_cell.length_a   1.000
_cell.length_b   1.000
_cell.length_c   1.000
_cell.angle_alpha   90.00
_cell.angle_beta   90.00
_cell.angle_gamma   90.00
#
_symmetry.space_group_name_H-M   'P 1'
#
loop_
_entity.id
_entity.type
_entity.pdbx_description
1 polymer ?
#
loop_
_entity_poly.entity_id
_entity_poly.type
_entity_poly.pdbx_seq_one_letter_code
_entity_poly.pdbx_strand_id
1 'polypeptide(L)' 'MKQATTTSIVTILCFFLFTCAYSENHTVGGAAGWDLTADISGWALRRTFYTGDNL' A
#
# COMPACT_ATOMS: atom_id res chain seq x y z
N MET A 1 13.53 -28.42 -18.70
CA MET A 1 13.03 -27.11 -19.18
C MET A 1 11.59 -26.80 -18.74
N LYS A 2 10.64 -27.76 -18.81
CA LYS A 2 9.24 -27.55 -18.35
C LYS A 2 9.12 -27.21 -16.85
N GLN A 3 9.87 -27.91 -16.01
CA GLN A 3 9.81 -27.76 -14.54
C GLN A 3 10.26 -26.37 -14.05
N ALA A 4 11.35 -25.83 -14.63
CA ALA A 4 11.83 -24.49 -14.32
C ALA A 4 10.81 -23.39 -14.69
N THR A 5 10.08 -23.58 -15.80
CA THR A 5 9.07 -22.61 -16.26
C THR A 5 7.84 -22.61 -15.33
N THR A 6 7.37 -23.79 -14.91
CA THR A 6 6.27 -23.91 -13.94
C THR A 6 6.65 -23.30 -12.59
N THR A 7 7.87 -23.55 -12.10
CA THR A 7 8.36 -22.92 -10.87
C THR A 7 8.37 -21.39 -10.98
N SER A 8 8.88 -20.83 -12.08
CA SER A 8 8.88 -19.38 -12.29
C SER A 8 7.47 -18.77 -12.32
N ILE A 9 6.50 -19.42 -12.97
CA ILE A 9 5.11 -18.96 -13.02
C ILE A 9 4.48 -18.97 -11.63
N VAL A 10 4.68 -20.04 -10.85
CA VAL A 10 4.16 -20.16 -9.49
C VAL A 10 4.77 -19.09 -8.58
N THR A 11 6.07 -18.83 -8.68
CA THR A 11 6.74 -17.78 -7.90
C THR A 11 6.16 -16.40 -8.22
N ILE A 12 6.03 -16.05 -9.51
CA ILE A 12 5.44 -14.77 -9.93
C ILE A 12 4.02 -14.62 -9.40
N LEU A 13 3.18 -15.67 -9.53
CA LEU A 13 1.81 -15.67 -9.04
C LEU A 13 1.73 -15.48 -7.52
N CYS A 14 2.60 -16.15 -6.75
CA CYS A 14 2.66 -15.98 -5.30
C CYS A 14 3.03 -14.54 -4.89
N PHE A 15 3.94 -13.87 -5.59
CA PHE A 15 4.28 -12.46 -5.32
C PHE A 15 3.09 -11.52 -5.57
N PHE A 16 2.36 -11.71 -6.67
CA PHE A 16 1.16 -10.92 -6.95
C PHE A 16 0.04 -11.13 -5.93
N LEU A 17 -0.14 -12.37 -5.44
CA LEU A 17 -1.14 -12.66 -4.40
C LEU A 17 -0.77 -12.06 -3.03
N PHE A 18 0.53 -11.96 -2.71
CA PHE A 18 0.99 -11.39 -1.44
C PHE A 18 0.78 -9.87 -1.36
N THR A 19 0.75 -9.18 -2.51
CA THR A 19 0.44 -7.74 -2.58
C THR A 19 -1.05 -7.41 -2.46
N CYS A 20 -1.94 -8.40 -2.38
CA CYS A 20 -3.39 -8.16 -2.42
C CYS A 20 -4.05 -7.85 -1.07
N ALA A 21 -3.37 -8.00 0.07
CA ALA A 21 -3.96 -7.69 1.36
C ALA A 21 -2.89 -7.31 2.40
N TYR A 22 -2.53 -6.04 2.43
CA TYR A 22 -1.75 -5.45 3.51
C TYR A 22 -2.42 -4.15 3.95
N SER A 23 -2.52 -3.95 5.26
CA SER A 23 -3.00 -2.72 5.90
C SER A 23 -1.85 -1.72 5.96
N GLU A 24 -2.05 -0.51 5.43
CA GLU A 24 -1.06 0.56 5.50
C GLU A 24 -1.34 1.49 6.70
N ASN A 25 -0.28 2.07 7.28
CA ASN A 25 -0.39 3.07 8.34
C ASN A 25 0.00 4.46 7.80
N HIS A 26 -0.95 5.40 7.81
CA HIS A 26 -0.83 6.69 7.15
C HIS A 26 -0.66 7.82 8.16
N THR A 27 0.54 8.35 8.36
CA THR A 27 0.73 9.52 9.21
C THR A 27 -0.01 10.75 8.66
N VAL A 28 -1.06 11.17 9.37
CA VAL A 28 -1.93 12.29 8.98
C VAL A 28 -1.15 13.60 8.87
N GLY A 29 -1.37 14.33 7.78
CA GLY A 29 -0.70 15.61 7.51
C GLY A 29 0.77 15.48 7.08
N GLY A 30 1.30 14.24 6.98
CA GLY A 30 2.67 14.00 6.54
C GLY A 30 3.70 14.68 7.45
N ALA A 31 4.62 15.44 6.87
CA ALA A 31 5.67 16.13 7.62
C ALA A 31 5.12 17.21 8.58
N ALA A 32 3.95 17.78 8.30
CA ALA A 32 3.32 18.77 9.18
C ALA A 32 2.59 18.12 10.37
N GLY A 33 2.21 16.84 10.25
CA GLY A 33 1.44 16.14 11.27
C GLY A 33 0.01 16.67 11.43
N TRP A 34 -0.57 16.41 12.61
CA TRP A 34 -1.90 16.92 12.99
C TRP A 34 -1.77 18.31 13.62
N ASP A 35 -1.67 19.33 12.77
CA ASP A 35 -1.54 20.73 13.17
C ASP A 35 -2.50 21.64 12.37
N LEU A 36 -2.79 22.83 12.92
CA LEU A 36 -3.68 23.82 12.29
C LEU A 36 -3.13 24.39 10.98
N THR A 37 -1.82 24.30 10.76
CA THR A 37 -1.18 24.74 9.51
C THR A 37 -1.11 23.64 8.45
N ALA A 38 -1.46 22.40 8.80
CA ALA A 38 -1.38 21.27 7.88
C ALA A 38 -2.50 21.33 6.84
N ASP A 39 -2.13 21.21 5.56
CA ASP A 39 -3.10 21.00 4.48
C ASP A 39 -3.59 19.55 4.48
N ILE A 40 -4.53 19.24 5.38
CA ILE A 40 -5.12 17.91 5.53
C ILE A 40 -5.89 17.51 4.26
N SER A 41 -6.50 18.47 3.57
CA SER A 41 -7.26 18.20 2.34
C SER A 41 -6.33 17.80 1.20
N GLY A 42 -5.25 18.55 0.98
CA GLY A 42 -4.22 18.21 0.00
C GLY A 42 -3.44 16.96 0.39
N TRP A 43 -3.29 16.68 1.69
CA TRP A 43 -2.74 15.40 2.15
C TRP A 43 -3.66 14.25 1.74
N ALA A 44 -4.95 14.29 2.07
CA ALA A 44 -5.90 13.22 1.78
C ALA A 44 -6.07 12.97 0.28
N LEU A 45 -6.12 14.02 -0.55
CA LEU A 45 -6.30 13.91 -2.00
C LEU A 45 -5.17 13.18 -2.73
N ARG A 46 -3.97 13.08 -2.14
CA ARG A 46 -2.81 12.41 -2.75
C ARG A 46 -2.68 10.94 -2.33
N ARG A 47 -3.64 10.41 -1.56
CA ARG A 47 -3.61 9.03 -1.06
C ARG A 47 -4.86 8.27 -1.50
N THR A 48 -4.71 6.95 -1.58
CA THR A 48 -5.82 6.01 -1.73
C THR A 48 -5.91 5.22 -0.44
N PHE A 49 -7.07 5.22 0.21
CA PHE A 49 -7.31 4.47 1.42
C PHE A 49 -8.00 3.15 1.09
N TYR A 50 -7.49 2.06 1.64
CA TYR A 50 -8.10 0.74 1.52
C TYR A 50 -8.71 0.31 2.85
N THR A 51 -9.70 -0.59 2.79
CA THR A 51 -10.29 -1.15 4.00
C THR A 51 -9.22 -1.91 4.78
N GLY A 52 -9.05 -1.56 6.05
CA GLY A 52 -8.04 -2.13 6.93
C GLY A 52 -6.86 -1.20 7.21
N ASP A 53 -6.72 -0.08 6.49
CA ASP A 53 -5.69 0.92 6.76
C ASP A 53 -5.90 1.65 8.10
N ASN A 54 -4.82 2.20 8.65
CA ASN A 54 -4.79 3.01 9.87
C ASN A 54 -4.25 4.42 9.56
N LEU A 55 -4.59 5.39 10.44
CA LEU A 55 -4.19 6.79 10.36
C LEU A 55 -3.32 7.19 11.56
#